data_AF-A0A124GS31-F1
#
_entry.id   AF-A0A124GS31-F1
#
_cell.length_a   1.000
_cell.length_b   1.000
_cell.length_c   1.000
_cell.angle_alpha   90.00
_cell.angle_beta   90.00
_cell.angle_gamma   90.00
#
_symmetry.space_group_name_H-M   'P 1'
#
loop_
_entity.id
_entity.type
_entity.pdbx_description
1 polymer ?
#
loop_
_entity_poly.entity_id
_entity_poly.type
_entity_poly.pdbx_seq_one_letter_code
_entity_poly.pdbx_strand_id
1 'polypeptide(L)'
;MKVSGSMEPTLRRRHGRDNVLVFKPLLRAYALGYLSSVTPKLLSYVRRLRNKDWTAQQKLQELAKVLTGPLRLNSFPTACASLVGGSTLLPIGLYRLCALITAGLSKRDVQISPRLDRLIRFVITFLSGWFSFQLLNRNRICLPVEDVRAIRNPIDQGKDPGQVMANPLEHHRPELTGRTMDLTIYMVTRAVDAAACDAWGRWSRRRRAQNRWTTVESLVPGFADATVFAMSAAVVMWAWFYLPERLPRAYEKWIGEAAQVDSRLIEALRRVRRGVFVYGKDTGQAPLLQSMCKDYNWPEVWGDPAKVIPIPCEMVHMGCGSSCEKHALSRFAKTFKFACATYIPLQIVFRLRRMKSATALRRALSDAAQSSAFLASFVSLFYYGVCLARTRLGPKIFDAKTVTPMMWDSGLCVGAGCLMCGWSILVEKTRKRQELALFVAPRAAATVLPRLYDKKVCIGPSHPLSTTGLHPHPLHPLLNVSKLACGRFQNNHEVLTRVGVSQYQYRERVAFAVSAAILITFLRERPSMVRGVFGRITSSVLK
;
A
#
# COMPACT_ATOMS: atom_id res chain seq x y z
N MET A 1 -42.27 -61.94 -14.25
CA MET A 1 -41.86 -60.53 -14.51
C MET A 1 -41.10 -60.04 -13.26
N LYS A 2 -39.90 -59.44 -13.26
CA LYS A 2 -39.16 -58.51 -14.16
C LYS A 2 -39.21 -57.04 -13.69
N VAL A 3 -38.25 -56.65 -12.83
CA VAL A 3 -37.62 -55.31 -12.61
C VAL A 3 -38.58 -54.12 -12.35
N SER A 4 -38.58 -53.44 -11.19
CA SER A 4 -37.56 -52.49 -10.65
C SER A 4 -37.97 -52.02 -9.22
N GLY A 5 -37.23 -51.24 -8.41
CA GLY A 5 -35.87 -50.68 -8.48
C GLY A 5 -35.69 -49.35 -7.70
N SER A 6 -34.48 -48.77 -7.71
CA SER A 6 -34.14 -47.38 -7.30
C SER A 6 -34.37 -46.92 -5.83
N MET A 7 -33.59 -47.43 -4.88
CA MET A 7 -33.38 -46.78 -3.56
C MET A 7 -32.07 -45.96 -3.48
N GLU A 8 -31.53 -45.53 -4.63
CA GLU A 8 -30.22 -44.88 -4.75
C GLU A 8 -30.17 -43.35 -4.94
N PRO A 9 -31.22 -42.62 -5.40
CA PRO A 9 -31.06 -41.23 -5.81
C PRO A 9 -30.91 -40.25 -4.64
N THR A 10 -31.40 -40.60 -3.45
CA THR A 10 -31.44 -39.70 -2.27
C THR A 10 -30.06 -39.51 -1.64
N LEU A 11 -29.32 -40.60 -1.40
CA LEU A 11 -27.96 -40.56 -0.85
C LEU A 11 -26.99 -39.83 -1.80
N ARG A 12 -27.02 -40.15 -3.09
CA ARG A 12 -26.14 -39.54 -4.11
C ARG A 12 -26.41 -38.03 -4.25
N ARG A 13 -27.68 -37.60 -4.17
CA ARG A 13 -28.09 -36.18 -4.21
C ARG A 13 -27.77 -35.43 -2.91
N ARG A 14 -27.75 -36.10 -1.75
CA ARG A 14 -27.26 -35.55 -0.48
C ARG A 14 -25.75 -35.33 -0.53
N HIS A 15 -24.98 -36.36 -0.88
CA HIS A 15 -23.52 -36.32 -0.98
C HIS A 15 -23.02 -35.27 -1.98
N GLY A 16 -23.70 -35.11 -3.13
CA GLY A 16 -23.41 -34.03 -4.08
C GLY A 16 -23.64 -32.63 -3.52
N ARG A 17 -24.72 -32.43 -2.74
CA ARG A 17 -25.05 -31.15 -2.10
C ARG A 17 -24.05 -30.81 -0.98
N ASP A 18 -23.64 -31.81 -0.21
CA ASP A 18 -22.64 -31.68 0.85
C ASP A 18 -21.25 -31.35 0.27
N ASN A 19 -20.85 -32.00 -0.82
CA ASN A 19 -19.60 -31.68 -1.52
C ASN A 19 -19.59 -30.23 -2.07
N VAL A 20 -20.70 -29.76 -2.65
CA VAL A 20 -20.82 -28.36 -3.12
C VAL A 20 -20.74 -27.36 -1.95
N LEU A 21 -21.31 -27.69 -0.79
CA LEU A 21 -21.16 -26.89 0.43
C LEU A 21 -19.71 -26.83 0.92
N VAL A 22 -18.96 -27.93 0.82
CA VAL A 22 -17.56 -28.02 1.25
C VAL A 22 -16.61 -27.17 0.39
N PHE A 23 -16.78 -27.12 -0.94
CA PHE A 23 -15.95 -26.30 -1.84
C PHE A 23 -16.34 -24.80 -1.89
N LYS A 24 -17.52 -24.44 -1.38
CA LYS A 24 -18.07 -23.07 -1.36
C LYS A 24 -17.12 -21.97 -0.86
N PRO A 25 -16.29 -22.15 0.21
CA PRO A 25 -15.36 -21.11 0.67
C PRO A 25 -14.21 -20.87 -0.32
N LEU A 26 -13.69 -21.94 -0.94
CA LEU A 26 -12.62 -21.89 -1.94
C LEU A 26 -13.08 -21.11 -3.18
N LEU A 27 -14.24 -21.45 -3.73
CA LEU A 27 -14.81 -20.80 -4.91
C LEU A 27 -15.08 -19.30 -4.67
N ARG A 28 -15.60 -18.94 -3.49
CA ARG A 28 -15.81 -17.55 -3.09
C ARG A 28 -14.50 -16.77 -2.93
N ALA A 29 -13.48 -17.38 -2.32
CA ALA A 29 -12.16 -16.76 -2.18
C ALA A 29 -11.50 -16.50 -3.54
N TYR A 30 -11.61 -17.45 -4.48
CA TYR A 30 -11.14 -17.28 -5.85
C TYR A 30 -11.87 -16.12 -6.55
N ALA A 31 -13.21 -16.13 -6.54
CA ALA A 31 -14.03 -15.11 -7.20
C ALA A 31 -13.76 -13.69 -6.67
N LEU A 32 -13.62 -13.52 -5.35
CA LEU A 32 -13.29 -12.22 -4.74
C LEU A 32 -11.85 -11.79 -5.07
N GLY A 33 -10.89 -12.71 -5.06
CA GLY A 33 -9.52 -12.43 -5.50
C GLY A 33 -9.46 -12.02 -6.98
N TYR A 34 -10.26 -12.67 -7.84
CA TYR A 34 -10.39 -12.35 -9.26
C TYR A 34 -10.98 -10.95 -9.49
N LEU A 35 -12.11 -10.64 -8.86
CA LEU A 35 -12.71 -9.30 -8.90
C LEU A 35 -11.72 -8.23 -8.42
N SER A 36 -11.05 -8.45 -7.29
CA SER A 36 -10.02 -7.54 -6.77
C SER A 36 -8.81 -7.36 -7.70
N SER A 37 -8.54 -8.33 -8.59
CA SER A 37 -7.42 -8.30 -9.56
C SER A 37 -7.81 -7.70 -10.91
N VAL A 38 -9.09 -7.78 -11.29
CA VAL A 38 -9.64 -7.32 -12.57
C VAL A 38 -10.17 -5.89 -12.46
N THR A 39 -10.98 -5.56 -11.44
CA THR A 39 -11.68 -4.27 -11.36
C THR A 39 -10.76 -3.03 -11.47
N PRO A 40 -9.58 -2.96 -10.83
CA PRO A 40 -8.68 -1.82 -11.01
C PRO A 40 -8.13 -1.70 -12.44
N LYS A 41 -7.82 -2.84 -13.09
CA LYS A 41 -7.37 -2.89 -14.48
C LYS A 41 -8.47 -2.48 -15.43
N LEU A 42 -9.68 -3.03 -15.26
CA LEU A 42 -10.86 -2.70 -16.04
C LEU A 42 -11.18 -1.20 -15.96
N LEU A 43 -11.08 -0.59 -14.77
CA LEU A 43 -11.24 0.85 -14.60
C LEU A 43 -10.16 1.65 -15.34
N SER A 44 -8.90 1.20 -15.33
CA SER A 44 -7.83 1.84 -16.11
C SER A 44 -8.01 1.69 -17.63
N TYR A 45 -8.52 0.54 -18.08
CA TYR A 45 -8.86 0.27 -19.48
C TYR A 45 -10.04 1.14 -19.95
N VAL A 46 -11.12 1.24 -19.17
CA VAL A 46 -12.27 2.15 -19.44
C VAL A 46 -11.84 3.62 -19.45
N ARG A 47 -10.89 4.02 -18.59
CA ARG A 47 -10.32 5.38 -18.66
C ARG A 47 -9.49 5.62 -19.92
N ARG A 48 -8.73 4.62 -20.40
CA ARG A 48 -7.96 4.69 -21.66
C ARG A 48 -8.86 4.69 -22.90
N LEU A 49 -9.93 3.89 -22.91
CA LEU A 49 -10.96 3.85 -23.96
C LEU A 49 -11.64 5.20 -24.25
N ARG A 50 -11.56 6.15 -23.31
CA ARG A 50 -12.11 7.51 -23.46
C ARG A 50 -11.15 8.46 -24.18
N ASN A 51 -9.88 8.10 -24.32
CA ASN A 51 -8.94 8.75 -25.23
C ASN A 51 -9.02 8.02 -26.58
N LYS A 52 -8.88 8.73 -27.71
CA LYS A 52 -9.44 8.28 -29.00
C LYS A 52 -8.62 7.23 -29.75
N ASP A 53 -7.42 6.90 -29.26
CA ASP A 53 -6.26 6.64 -30.12
C ASP A 53 -5.99 5.13 -30.38
N TRP A 54 -6.98 4.26 -30.14
CA TRP A 54 -6.79 2.80 -30.10
C TRP A 54 -7.68 2.04 -31.10
N THR A 55 -7.10 1.12 -31.86
CA THR A 55 -7.79 0.28 -32.85
C THR A 55 -8.62 -0.84 -32.19
N ALA A 56 -9.67 -1.32 -32.85
CA ALA A 56 -10.59 -2.35 -32.31
C ALA A 56 -9.88 -3.65 -31.87
N GLN A 57 -8.90 -4.13 -32.64
CA GLN A 57 -8.10 -5.30 -32.28
C GLN A 57 -7.26 -5.09 -31.02
N GLN A 58 -6.61 -3.92 -30.87
CA GLN A 58 -5.81 -3.56 -29.69
C GLN A 58 -6.70 -3.50 -28.42
N LYS A 59 -7.89 -2.89 -28.56
CA LYS A 59 -8.93 -2.88 -27.52
C LYS A 59 -9.30 -4.30 -27.06
N LEU A 60 -9.56 -5.21 -28.01
CA LEU A 60 -9.90 -6.60 -27.70
C LEU A 60 -8.73 -7.37 -27.06
N GLN A 61 -7.50 -7.20 -27.57
CA GLN A 61 -6.30 -7.85 -27.04
C GLN A 61 -5.99 -7.43 -25.60
N GLU A 62 -6.00 -6.13 -25.28
CA GLU A 62 -5.77 -5.66 -23.90
C GLU A 62 -6.92 -6.06 -22.97
N LEU A 63 -8.18 -6.08 -23.43
CA LEU A 63 -9.29 -6.63 -22.64
C LEU A 63 -9.11 -8.12 -22.33
N ALA A 64 -8.74 -8.93 -23.33
CA ALA A 64 -8.45 -10.35 -23.15
C ALA A 64 -7.28 -10.56 -22.16
N LYS A 65 -6.20 -9.78 -22.27
CA LYS A 65 -5.03 -9.78 -21.38
C LYS A 65 -5.38 -9.37 -19.94
N VAL A 66 -6.31 -8.42 -19.77
CA VAL A 66 -6.84 -8.00 -18.45
C VAL A 66 -7.63 -9.12 -17.76
N LEU A 67 -8.45 -9.87 -18.51
CA LEU A 67 -9.29 -10.96 -18.01
C LEU A 67 -8.54 -12.28 -17.80
N THR A 68 -7.70 -12.69 -18.76
CA THR A 68 -6.94 -13.95 -18.71
C THR A 68 -5.74 -13.90 -17.77
N GLY A 69 -5.07 -12.74 -17.63
CA GLY A 69 -3.88 -12.60 -16.79
C GLY A 69 -4.05 -13.06 -15.34
N PRO A 70 -5.19 -12.76 -14.66
CA PRO A 70 -5.50 -13.27 -13.33
C PRO A 70 -5.91 -14.75 -13.24
N LEU A 71 -6.17 -15.46 -14.36
CA LEU A 71 -6.57 -16.88 -14.33
C LEU A 71 -5.39 -17.84 -14.15
N ARG A 72 -4.13 -17.36 -14.28
CA ARG A 72 -2.91 -18.17 -14.14
C ARG A 72 -2.83 -18.81 -12.74
N LEU A 73 -2.25 -20.00 -12.63
CA LEU A 73 -2.07 -20.68 -11.33
C LEU A 73 -1.25 -19.84 -10.33
N ASN A 74 -0.17 -19.21 -10.77
CA ASN A 74 0.66 -18.32 -9.94
C ASN A 74 0.07 -16.89 -9.89
N SER A 75 -1.12 -16.75 -9.33
CA SER A 75 -1.88 -15.49 -9.27
C SER A 75 -2.52 -15.26 -7.89
N PHE A 76 -2.94 -14.02 -7.65
CA PHE A 76 -3.63 -13.62 -6.41
C PHE A 76 -4.98 -14.34 -6.20
N PRO A 77 -5.86 -14.52 -7.21
CA PRO A 77 -7.06 -15.34 -7.07
C PRO A 77 -6.77 -16.77 -6.57
N THR A 78 -5.79 -17.44 -7.17
CA THR A 78 -5.41 -18.80 -6.79
C THR A 78 -4.78 -18.85 -5.40
N ALA A 79 -3.96 -17.85 -5.01
CA ALA A 79 -3.39 -17.75 -3.67
C ALA A 79 -4.46 -17.51 -2.58
N CYS A 80 -5.49 -16.71 -2.86
CA CYS A 80 -6.66 -16.57 -1.98
C CYS A 80 -7.43 -17.89 -1.85
N ALA A 81 -7.62 -18.60 -2.97
CA ALA A 81 -8.30 -19.89 -3.00
C ALA A 81 -7.53 -20.99 -2.24
N SER A 82 -6.19 -21.06 -2.39
CA SER A 82 -5.36 -22.02 -1.67
C SER A 82 -5.26 -21.72 -0.17
N LEU A 83 -5.22 -20.44 0.23
CA LEU A 83 -5.21 -20.07 1.65
C LEU A 83 -6.54 -20.43 2.33
N VAL A 84 -7.66 -19.95 1.78
CA VAL A 84 -8.98 -20.19 2.36
C VAL A 84 -9.35 -21.68 2.24
N GLY A 85 -9.27 -22.23 1.04
CA GLY A 85 -9.58 -23.63 0.75
C GLY A 85 -8.70 -24.60 1.52
N GLY A 86 -7.38 -24.36 1.60
CA GLY A 86 -6.48 -25.15 2.45
C GLY A 86 -6.92 -25.13 3.92
N SER A 87 -7.20 -23.94 4.46
CA SER A 87 -7.62 -23.80 5.86
C SER A 87 -8.95 -24.50 6.18
N THR A 88 -9.86 -24.66 5.21
CA THR A 88 -11.19 -25.27 5.39
C THR A 88 -11.24 -26.76 5.05
N LEU A 89 -10.57 -27.17 3.97
CA LEU A 89 -10.65 -28.54 3.43
C LEU A 89 -9.68 -29.50 4.12
N LEU A 90 -8.43 -29.07 4.33
CA LEU A 90 -7.38 -29.94 4.87
C LEU A 90 -7.67 -30.45 6.29
N PRO A 91 -8.29 -29.70 7.23
CA PRO A 91 -8.68 -30.27 8.53
C PRO A 91 -9.76 -31.34 8.39
N ILE A 92 -10.71 -31.18 7.46
CA ILE A 92 -11.77 -32.19 7.21
C ILE A 92 -11.15 -33.46 6.62
N GLY A 93 -10.20 -33.32 5.69
CA GLY A 93 -9.42 -34.43 5.16
C GLY A 93 -8.61 -35.15 6.24
N LEU A 94 -7.90 -34.40 7.09
CA LEU A 94 -7.13 -34.95 8.20
C LEU A 94 -8.02 -35.74 9.18
N TYR A 95 -9.14 -35.17 9.63
CA TYR A 95 -10.03 -35.86 10.57
C TYR A 95 -10.69 -37.11 9.97
N ARG A 96 -11.03 -37.11 8.67
CA ARG A 96 -11.48 -38.31 7.96
C ARG A 96 -10.37 -39.38 7.88
N LEU A 97 -9.13 -38.98 7.59
CA LEU A 97 -7.99 -39.90 7.54
C LEU A 97 -7.69 -40.50 8.92
N CYS A 98 -7.69 -39.68 9.98
CA CYS A 98 -7.56 -40.16 11.36
C CYS A 98 -8.66 -41.18 11.70
N ALA A 99 -9.93 -40.86 11.39
CA ALA A 99 -11.06 -41.77 11.65
C ALA A 99 -10.94 -43.11 10.91
N LEU A 100 -10.46 -43.11 9.66
CA LEU A 100 -10.21 -44.34 8.89
C LEU A 100 -9.09 -45.19 9.52
N ILE A 101 -7.97 -44.56 9.91
CA ILE A 101 -6.85 -45.25 10.57
C ILE A 101 -7.28 -45.81 11.93
N THR A 102 -8.05 -45.06 12.72
CA THR A 102 -8.50 -45.52 14.04
C THR A 102 -9.56 -46.62 13.93
N ALA A 103 -10.46 -46.56 12.94
CA ALA A 103 -11.43 -47.63 12.69
C ALA A 103 -10.76 -48.97 12.34
N GLY A 104 -9.57 -48.95 11.74
CA GLY A 104 -8.75 -50.14 11.49
C GLY A 104 -7.96 -50.66 12.70
N LEU A 105 -7.94 -49.93 13.83
CA LEU A 105 -7.10 -50.23 15.00
C LEU A 105 -7.87 -50.36 16.33
N SER A 106 -9.02 -49.68 16.50
CA SER A 106 -9.84 -49.78 17.72
C SER A 106 -11.26 -49.25 17.53
N LYS A 107 -12.25 -49.91 18.14
CA LYS A 107 -13.66 -49.44 18.21
C LYS A 107 -13.89 -48.28 19.21
N ARG A 108 -12.88 -47.43 19.46
CA ARG A 108 -12.98 -46.28 20.39
C ARG A 108 -13.04 -44.97 19.61
N ASP A 109 -14.11 -44.20 19.84
CA ASP A 109 -14.23 -42.83 19.30
C ASP A 109 -13.11 -41.93 19.81
N VAL A 110 -12.29 -41.40 18.90
CA VAL A 110 -11.18 -40.51 19.25
C VAL A 110 -11.70 -39.09 19.48
N GLN A 111 -12.02 -38.79 20.75
CA GLN A 111 -12.41 -37.45 21.18
C GLN A 111 -11.21 -36.49 21.16
N ILE A 112 -11.07 -35.73 20.05
CA ILE A 112 -10.03 -34.71 19.91
C ILE A 112 -10.32 -33.55 20.87
N SER A 113 -9.41 -33.30 21.82
CA SER A 113 -9.50 -32.18 22.76
C SER A 113 -9.66 -30.84 22.02
N PRO A 114 -10.52 -29.91 22.48
CA PRO A 114 -10.71 -28.60 21.84
C PRO A 114 -9.45 -27.71 21.88
N ARG A 115 -8.43 -28.05 22.69
CA ARG A 115 -7.10 -27.42 22.60
C ARG A 115 -6.31 -27.92 21.39
N LEU A 116 -6.39 -29.22 21.12
CA LEU A 116 -5.70 -29.89 20.02
C LEU A 116 -6.35 -29.57 18.66
N ASP A 117 -7.68 -29.54 18.57
CA ASP A 117 -8.39 -29.11 17.35
C ASP A 117 -7.97 -27.69 16.90
N ARG A 118 -7.89 -26.74 17.85
CA ARG A 118 -7.40 -25.38 17.56
C ARG A 118 -5.95 -25.38 17.05
N LEU A 119 -5.07 -26.16 17.67
CA LEU A 119 -3.67 -26.28 17.24
C LEU A 119 -3.55 -26.87 15.82
N ILE A 120 -4.28 -27.96 15.55
CA ILE A 120 -4.34 -28.59 14.22
C ILE A 120 -4.83 -27.59 13.16
N ARG A 121 -5.93 -26.89 13.43
CA ARG A 121 -6.47 -25.87 12.50
C ARG A 121 -5.49 -24.70 12.31
N PHE A 122 -4.78 -24.27 13.34
CA PHE A 122 -3.77 -23.21 13.25
C PHE A 122 -2.58 -23.65 12.38
N VAL A 123 -2.00 -24.83 12.65
CA VAL A 123 -0.87 -25.38 11.88
C VAL A 123 -1.25 -25.62 10.42
N ILE A 124 -2.40 -26.21 10.14
CA ILE A 124 -2.89 -26.41 8.76
C ILE A 124 -3.10 -25.06 8.05
N THR A 125 -3.59 -24.04 8.75
CA THR A 125 -3.76 -22.71 8.16
C THR A 125 -2.42 -22.01 7.92
N PHE A 126 -1.46 -22.15 8.83
CA PHE A 126 -0.08 -21.68 8.65
C PHE A 126 0.53 -22.33 7.39
N LEU A 127 0.44 -23.66 7.25
CA LEU A 127 0.91 -24.39 6.06
C LEU A 127 0.17 -23.95 4.77
N SER A 128 -1.12 -23.67 4.85
CA SER A 128 -1.91 -23.13 3.73
C SER A 128 -1.43 -21.73 3.31
N GLY A 129 -1.12 -20.85 4.27
CA GLY A 129 -0.53 -19.54 4.01
C GLY A 129 0.91 -19.62 3.49
N TRP A 130 1.70 -20.54 4.06
CA TRP A 130 3.06 -20.87 3.64
C TRP A 130 3.12 -21.27 2.17
N PHE A 131 2.22 -22.16 1.74
CA PHE A 131 2.08 -22.57 0.33
C PHE A 131 1.57 -21.43 -0.56
N SER A 132 0.54 -20.70 -0.12
CA SER A 132 -0.08 -19.61 -0.90
C SER A 132 0.89 -18.45 -1.17
N PHE A 133 1.77 -18.13 -0.21
CA PHE A 133 2.86 -17.17 -0.42
C PHE A 133 3.90 -17.67 -1.43
N GLN A 134 4.21 -18.97 -1.41
CA GLN A 134 5.12 -19.59 -2.37
C GLN A 134 4.54 -19.50 -3.79
N LEU A 135 3.23 -19.77 -3.96
CA LEU A 135 2.50 -19.67 -5.22
C LEU A 135 2.50 -18.25 -5.81
N LEU A 136 2.47 -17.20 -4.97
CA LEU A 136 2.57 -15.80 -5.42
C LEU A 136 3.93 -15.42 -6.02
N ASN A 137 5.00 -16.13 -5.60
CA ASN A 137 6.38 -15.78 -5.92
C ASN A 137 7.11 -16.81 -6.81
N ARG A 138 6.53 -18.00 -7.07
CA ARG A 138 7.18 -19.13 -7.75
C ARG A 138 7.67 -18.88 -9.18
N ASN A 139 6.96 -18.07 -9.99
CA ASN A 139 7.13 -18.05 -11.45
C ASN A 139 7.41 -16.65 -12.05
N ARG A 140 8.29 -15.85 -11.45
CA ARG A 140 8.86 -14.63 -12.10
C ARG A 140 10.35 -14.36 -11.84
N ILE A 141 11.11 -15.38 -11.43
CA ILE A 141 12.57 -15.27 -11.28
C ILE A 141 13.27 -15.20 -12.64
N CYS A 142 12.72 -15.87 -13.67
CA CYS A 142 13.21 -15.80 -15.05
C CYS A 142 12.12 -15.26 -15.99
N LEU A 143 12.23 -13.98 -16.37
CA LEU A 143 11.63 -13.39 -17.56
C LEU A 143 12.64 -12.37 -18.13
N PRO A 144 12.95 -12.38 -19.45
CA PRO A 144 13.83 -11.39 -20.06
C PRO A 144 13.32 -9.95 -19.87
N VAL A 145 14.27 -9.00 -19.85
CA VAL A 145 14.03 -7.59 -19.48
C VAL A 145 13.20 -6.81 -20.52
N GLU A 146 13.13 -7.31 -21.75
CA GLU A 146 12.54 -6.61 -22.91
C GLU A 146 11.02 -6.39 -22.78
N ASP A 147 10.28 -7.41 -22.33
CA ASP A 147 8.81 -7.38 -22.17
C ASP A 147 8.35 -6.36 -21.09
N VAL A 148 9.27 -5.90 -20.22
CA VAL A 148 9.02 -4.80 -19.27
C VAL A 148 9.29 -3.44 -19.92
N ARG A 149 10.22 -3.35 -20.87
CA ARG A 149 10.57 -2.11 -21.58
C ARG A 149 9.49 -1.69 -22.57
N ALA A 150 8.95 -2.65 -23.34
CA ALA A 150 7.84 -2.41 -24.29
C ALA A 150 6.53 -1.91 -23.61
N ILE A 151 6.29 -2.28 -22.35
CA ILE A 151 5.12 -1.82 -21.57
C ILE A 151 5.35 -0.42 -20.94
N ARG A 152 6.59 0.08 -20.91
CA ARG A 152 6.97 1.27 -20.15
C ARG A 152 6.82 2.58 -20.94
N ASN A 153 7.13 2.59 -22.24
CA ASN A 153 7.07 3.79 -23.09
C ASN A 153 6.19 3.56 -24.34
N PRO A 154 4.99 4.17 -24.36
CA PRO A 154 4.45 4.75 -25.60
C PRO A 154 3.85 6.15 -25.35
N ILE A 155 4.51 6.95 -24.49
CA ILE A 155 4.04 8.29 -24.08
C ILE A 155 4.89 9.42 -24.68
N ASP A 156 6.09 9.10 -25.18
CA ASP A 156 7.10 10.08 -25.62
C ASP A 156 7.45 9.94 -27.13
N GLN A 157 6.41 9.96 -27.97
CA GLN A 157 6.54 10.21 -29.41
C GLN A 157 5.68 11.43 -29.74
N GLY A 158 6.25 12.63 -29.55
CA GLY A 158 5.51 13.89 -29.68
C GLY A 158 6.27 15.13 -29.21
N LYS A 159 7.59 15.17 -29.34
CA LYS A 159 8.43 16.35 -29.07
C LYS A 159 9.54 16.47 -30.11
N ASP A 160 9.82 17.70 -30.51
CA ASP A 160 10.80 18.02 -31.55
C ASP A 160 12.26 17.73 -31.14
N PRO A 161 13.16 17.41 -32.10
CA PRO A 161 14.55 17.08 -31.82
C PRO A 161 15.38 18.19 -31.13
N GLY A 162 14.90 19.43 -31.09
CA GLY A 162 15.68 20.61 -30.66
C GLY A 162 15.88 20.79 -29.15
N GLN A 163 15.27 19.96 -28.27
CA GLN A 163 15.20 20.25 -26.83
C GLN A 163 16.02 19.28 -25.93
N VAL A 164 16.97 18.54 -26.50
CA VAL A 164 17.67 17.40 -25.84
C VAL A 164 18.68 17.82 -24.76
N MET A 165 19.16 19.06 -24.74
CA MET A 165 20.29 19.51 -23.89
C MET A 165 19.92 20.13 -22.53
N ALA A 166 18.67 20.00 -22.05
CA ALA A 166 18.18 20.77 -20.90
C ALA A 166 17.44 19.97 -19.80
N ASN A 167 17.65 18.66 -19.64
CA ASN A 167 16.98 17.89 -18.57
C ASN A 167 17.77 16.68 -18.01
N PRO A 168 18.72 16.87 -17.06
CA PRO A 168 19.49 15.79 -16.45
C PRO A 168 18.73 14.90 -15.42
N LEU A 169 17.40 14.98 -15.34
CA LEU A 169 16.64 14.59 -14.12
C LEU A 169 15.63 13.44 -14.26
N GLU A 170 15.76 12.59 -15.29
CA GLU A 170 15.17 11.24 -15.28
C GLU A 170 15.84 10.38 -14.20
N HIS A 171 15.27 10.36 -12.99
CA HIS A 171 15.75 9.54 -11.88
C HIS A 171 15.79 8.05 -12.26
N HIS A 172 17.01 7.51 -12.38
CA HIS A 172 17.28 6.07 -12.51
C HIS A 172 16.82 5.31 -11.26
N ARG A 173 15.51 5.01 -11.17
CA ARG A 173 14.93 4.23 -10.06
C ARG A 173 15.23 2.73 -10.26
N PRO A 174 15.89 2.05 -9.32
CA PRO A 174 16.15 0.61 -9.40
C PRO A 174 14.85 -0.21 -9.38
N GLU A 175 14.90 -1.43 -9.91
CA GLU A 175 13.74 -2.34 -9.92
C GLU A 175 13.44 -2.92 -8.54
N LEU A 176 12.55 -2.25 -7.81
CA LEU A 176 12.10 -2.60 -6.47
C LEU A 176 11.55 -4.04 -6.39
N THR A 177 12.22 -4.92 -5.64
CA THR A 177 11.73 -6.28 -5.37
C THR A 177 10.98 -6.36 -4.04
N GLY A 178 9.66 -6.59 -4.11
CA GLY A 178 8.78 -6.64 -2.94
C GLY A 178 7.32 -6.89 -3.30
N ARG A 179 7.05 -7.74 -4.30
CA ARG A 179 5.73 -7.92 -4.94
C ARG A 179 4.60 -8.27 -3.95
N THR A 180 4.92 -9.01 -2.89
CA THR A 180 3.98 -9.41 -1.83
C THR A 180 4.05 -8.52 -0.60
N MET A 181 5.01 -7.59 -0.49
CA MET A 181 5.29 -6.86 0.75
C MET A 181 4.10 -6.01 1.23
N ASP A 182 3.42 -5.28 0.33
CA ASP A 182 2.20 -4.53 0.67
C ASP A 182 1.05 -5.44 1.17
N LEU A 183 0.97 -6.69 0.68
CA LEU A 183 0.01 -7.69 1.14
C LEU A 183 0.43 -8.29 2.50
N THR A 184 1.72 -8.57 2.68
CA THR A 184 2.26 -9.11 3.94
C THR A 184 2.09 -8.09 5.07
N ILE A 185 2.47 -6.83 4.85
CA ILE A 185 2.27 -5.75 5.82
C ILE A 185 0.78 -5.55 6.10
N TYR A 186 -0.09 -5.59 5.08
CA TYR A 186 -1.55 -5.57 5.30
C TYR A 186 -2.01 -6.70 6.24
N MET A 187 -1.60 -7.95 5.98
CA MET A 187 -1.96 -9.10 6.82
C MET A 187 -1.43 -8.97 8.24
N VAL A 188 -0.18 -8.51 8.43
CA VAL A 188 0.42 -8.24 9.75
C VAL A 188 -0.38 -7.16 10.49
N THR A 189 -0.65 -6.00 9.87
CA THR A 189 -1.45 -4.93 10.49
C THR A 189 -2.87 -5.39 10.83
N ARG A 190 -3.50 -6.23 10.00
CA ARG A 190 -4.82 -6.82 10.32
C ARG A 190 -4.74 -7.80 11.49
N ALA A 191 -3.71 -8.64 11.57
CA ALA A 191 -3.51 -9.59 12.67
C ALA A 191 -3.24 -8.88 14.01
N VAL A 192 -2.42 -7.82 14.00
CA VAL A 192 -2.13 -6.99 15.18
C VAL A 192 -3.38 -6.27 15.69
N ASP A 193 -4.21 -5.68 14.82
CA ASP A 193 -5.51 -5.10 15.21
C ASP A 193 -6.44 -6.13 15.88
N ALA A 194 -6.56 -7.33 15.31
CA ALA A 194 -7.40 -8.38 15.87
C ALA A 194 -6.90 -8.86 17.24
N ALA A 195 -5.58 -9.00 17.40
CA ALA A 195 -4.94 -9.34 18.67
C ALA A 195 -5.11 -8.24 19.73
N ALA A 196 -4.94 -6.96 19.35
CA ALA A 196 -5.16 -5.81 20.22
C ALA A 196 -6.62 -5.71 20.66
N CYS A 197 -7.57 -5.97 19.76
CA CYS A 197 -9.00 -6.00 20.06
C CYS A 197 -9.36 -7.10 21.07
N ASP A 198 -8.81 -8.32 20.92
CA ASP A 198 -9.07 -9.39 21.88
C ASP A 198 -8.33 -9.18 23.22
N ALA A 199 -7.13 -8.60 23.20
CA ALA A 199 -6.41 -8.21 24.41
C ALA A 199 -7.18 -7.14 25.21
N TRP A 200 -7.64 -6.07 24.55
CA TRP A 200 -8.52 -5.06 25.15
C TRP A 200 -9.85 -5.67 25.62
N GLY A 201 -10.44 -6.57 24.85
CA GLY A 201 -11.66 -7.30 25.24
C GLY A 201 -11.47 -8.19 26.47
N ARG A 202 -10.31 -8.84 26.64
CA ARG A 202 -9.96 -9.58 27.87
C ARG A 202 -9.74 -8.63 29.05
N TRP A 203 -8.97 -7.56 28.86
CA TRP A 203 -8.61 -6.61 29.91
C TRP A 203 -9.83 -5.85 30.45
N SER A 204 -10.68 -5.32 29.56
CA SER A 204 -11.91 -4.59 29.94
C SER A 204 -12.91 -5.49 30.67
N ARG A 205 -13.06 -6.77 30.29
CA ARG A 205 -13.86 -7.74 31.05
C ARG A 205 -13.30 -7.96 32.46
N ARG A 206 -11.98 -8.10 32.64
CA ARG A 206 -11.36 -8.23 33.97
C ARG A 206 -11.60 -6.99 34.84
N ARG A 207 -11.37 -5.78 34.30
CA ARG A 207 -11.57 -4.52 35.04
C ARG A 207 -13.02 -4.30 35.47
N ARG A 208 -13.99 -4.66 34.63
CA ARG A 208 -15.42 -4.65 34.98
C ARG A 208 -15.77 -5.67 36.05
N ALA A 209 -15.25 -6.90 35.98
CA ALA A 209 -15.43 -7.91 37.02
C ALA A 209 -14.80 -7.51 38.38
N GLN A 210 -13.79 -6.64 38.37
CA GLN A 210 -13.19 -6.05 39.57
C GLN A 210 -13.89 -4.77 40.05
N ASN A 211 -14.98 -4.35 39.39
CA ASN A 211 -15.65 -3.05 39.57
C ASN A 211 -14.73 -1.81 39.47
N ARG A 212 -13.59 -1.94 38.78
CA ARG A 212 -12.57 -0.89 38.56
C ARG A 212 -12.62 -0.39 37.12
N TRP A 213 -13.81 0.02 36.66
CA TRP A 213 -14.05 0.48 35.29
C TRP A 213 -14.47 1.96 35.29
N THR A 214 -13.68 2.81 34.63
CA THR A 214 -13.87 4.27 34.65
C THR A 214 -14.52 4.80 33.38
N THR A 215 -15.08 6.01 33.46
CA THR A 215 -15.63 6.73 32.30
C THR A 215 -14.57 6.97 31.23
N VAL A 216 -13.32 7.27 31.60
CA VAL A 216 -12.21 7.48 30.65
C VAL A 216 -11.93 6.19 29.86
N GLU A 217 -11.86 5.05 30.54
CA GLU A 217 -11.66 3.74 29.89
C GLU A 217 -12.82 3.35 28.97
N SER A 218 -14.03 3.91 29.18
CA SER A 218 -15.16 3.75 28.24
C SER A 218 -15.00 4.53 26.94
N LEU A 219 -14.27 5.65 26.95
CA LEU A 219 -14.06 6.51 25.78
C LEU A 219 -12.89 6.06 24.90
N VAL A 220 -11.88 5.37 25.48
CA VAL A 220 -10.67 4.93 24.77
C VAL A 220 -10.96 4.23 23.42
N PRO A 221 -11.90 3.26 23.29
CA PRO A 221 -12.18 2.62 22.01
C PRO A 221 -12.75 3.56 20.93
N GLY A 222 -13.46 4.62 21.34
CA GLY A 222 -14.04 5.62 20.42
C GLY A 222 -12.99 6.58 19.85
N PHE A 223 -11.92 6.85 20.60
CA PHE A 223 -10.78 7.66 20.16
C PHE A 223 -9.65 6.85 19.54
N ALA A 224 -9.46 5.57 19.90
CA ALA A 224 -8.37 4.73 19.41
C ALA A 224 -8.29 4.67 17.87
N ASP A 225 -9.41 4.49 17.17
CA ASP A 225 -9.43 4.50 15.70
C ASP A 225 -9.07 5.87 15.10
N ALA A 226 -9.43 6.97 15.79
CA ALA A 226 -9.06 8.31 15.35
C ALA A 226 -7.55 8.55 15.54
N THR A 227 -6.98 8.17 16.69
CA THR A 227 -5.54 8.29 16.98
C THR A 227 -4.70 7.39 16.06
N VAL A 228 -5.12 6.14 15.84
CA VAL A 228 -4.44 5.21 14.90
C VAL A 228 -4.44 5.78 13.49
N PHE A 229 -5.56 6.33 13.01
CA PHE A 229 -5.58 7.03 11.72
C PHE A 229 -4.68 8.27 11.75
N ALA A 230 -4.76 9.12 12.77
CA ALA A 230 -4.04 10.39 12.79
C ALA A 230 -2.52 10.19 12.74
N MET A 231 -1.99 9.28 13.57
CA MET A 231 -0.56 8.94 13.54
C MET A 231 -0.15 8.25 12.24
N SER A 232 -1.00 7.37 11.68
CA SER A 232 -0.72 6.74 10.38
C SER A 232 -0.73 7.75 9.23
N ALA A 233 -1.63 8.73 9.27
CA ALA A 233 -1.71 9.81 8.30
C ALA A 233 -0.50 10.74 8.41
N ALA A 234 -0.05 11.06 9.63
CA ALA A 234 1.16 11.85 9.84
C ALA A 234 2.39 11.18 9.20
N VAL A 235 2.57 9.88 9.42
CA VAL A 235 3.65 9.07 8.81
C VAL A 235 3.54 9.00 7.29
N VAL A 236 2.33 8.89 6.74
CA VAL A 236 2.09 8.90 5.27
C VAL A 236 2.37 10.26 4.65
N MET A 237 1.92 11.37 5.27
CA MET A 237 2.16 12.72 4.77
C MET A 237 3.64 13.08 4.86
N TRP A 238 4.32 12.72 5.95
CA TRP A 238 5.77 12.88 6.10
C TRP A 238 6.54 12.13 5.01
N ALA A 239 6.15 10.89 4.73
CA ALA A 239 6.72 10.11 3.64
C ALA A 239 6.41 10.72 2.26
N TRP A 240 5.23 11.28 2.04
CA TRP A 240 4.92 11.97 0.78
C TRP A 240 5.79 13.21 0.56
N PHE A 241 6.03 14.01 1.62
CA PHE A 241 6.95 15.15 1.55
C PHE A 241 8.39 14.73 1.30
N TYR A 242 8.97 13.81 2.09
CA TYR A 242 10.42 13.59 2.13
C TYR A 242 10.93 12.25 1.58
N LEU A 243 10.07 11.24 1.42
CA LEU A 243 10.40 9.86 1.02
C LEU A 243 9.35 9.28 0.03
N PRO A 244 8.96 10.01 -1.05
CA PRO A 244 7.81 9.64 -1.89
C PRO A 244 8.01 8.29 -2.61
N GLU A 245 9.24 7.85 -2.81
CA GLU A 245 9.59 6.53 -3.33
C GLU A 245 9.13 5.36 -2.45
N ARG A 246 8.85 5.61 -1.15
CA ARG A 246 8.27 4.60 -0.24
C ARG A 246 6.75 4.48 -0.34
N LEU A 247 6.08 5.32 -1.11
CA LEU A 247 4.62 5.24 -1.32
C LEU A 247 4.27 4.56 -2.66
N PRO A 248 3.16 3.82 -2.75
CA PRO A 248 2.64 3.36 -4.03
C PRO A 248 2.29 4.55 -4.94
N ARG A 249 2.86 4.61 -6.15
CA ARG A 249 2.70 5.75 -7.10
C ARG A 249 1.26 6.25 -7.28
N ALA A 250 0.29 5.33 -7.37
CA ALA A 250 -1.12 5.69 -7.54
C ALA A 250 -1.74 6.39 -6.32
N TYR A 251 -1.15 6.24 -5.13
CA TYR A 251 -1.54 6.92 -3.89
C TYR A 251 -0.75 8.22 -3.70
N GLU A 252 0.54 8.22 -4.01
CA GLU A 252 1.39 9.42 -4.02
C GLU A 252 0.89 10.49 -5.01
N LYS A 253 0.54 10.09 -6.25
CA LYS A 253 -0.11 11.00 -7.22
C LYS A 253 -1.46 11.52 -6.72
N TRP A 254 -2.27 10.67 -6.09
CA TRP A 254 -3.58 11.07 -5.55
C TRP A 254 -3.47 12.08 -4.40
N ILE A 255 -2.45 11.95 -3.53
CA ILE A 255 -2.15 12.95 -2.50
C ILE A 255 -1.77 14.29 -3.15
N GLY A 256 -0.94 14.28 -4.21
CA GLY A 256 -0.60 15.50 -4.96
C GLY A 256 -1.80 16.18 -5.61
N GLU A 257 -2.65 15.41 -6.30
CA GLU A 257 -3.91 15.89 -6.90
C GLU A 257 -4.86 16.52 -5.87
N ALA A 258 -4.89 15.99 -4.64
CA ALA A 258 -5.74 16.49 -3.55
C ALA A 258 -5.14 17.69 -2.79
N ALA A 259 -3.81 17.75 -2.65
CA ALA A 259 -3.13 18.78 -1.84
C ALA A 259 -2.92 20.11 -2.59
N GLN A 260 -2.80 20.07 -3.93
CA GLN A 260 -2.69 21.23 -4.81
C GLN A 260 -1.58 22.22 -4.35
N VAL A 261 -0.40 21.66 -4.10
CA VAL A 261 0.83 22.37 -3.69
C VAL A 261 1.70 22.63 -4.93
N ASP A 262 2.38 23.77 -5.01
CA ASP A 262 3.42 23.99 -6.01
C ASP A 262 4.64 23.07 -5.73
N SER A 263 5.10 22.34 -6.73
CA SER A 263 6.19 21.37 -6.58
C SER A 263 7.53 22.03 -6.23
N ARG A 264 7.76 23.29 -6.61
CA ARG A 264 8.96 24.06 -6.28
C ARG A 264 9.04 24.37 -4.79
N LEU A 265 7.91 24.67 -4.15
CA LEU A 265 7.84 24.88 -2.70
C LEU A 265 8.19 23.59 -1.93
N ILE A 266 7.68 22.43 -2.40
CA ILE A 266 8.05 21.13 -1.80
C ILE A 266 9.54 20.87 -1.99
N GLU A 267 10.09 21.12 -3.18
CA GLU A 267 11.52 20.89 -3.45
C GLU A 267 12.42 21.88 -2.69
N ALA A 268 11.99 23.12 -2.48
CA ALA A 268 12.69 24.07 -1.60
C ALA A 268 12.78 23.52 -0.17
N LEU A 269 11.65 23.09 0.42
CA LEU A 269 11.63 22.49 1.76
C LEU A 269 12.47 21.19 1.85
N ARG A 270 12.55 20.41 0.77
CA ARG A 270 13.49 19.27 0.66
C ARG A 270 14.95 19.72 0.63
N ARG A 271 15.28 20.79 -0.09
CA ARG A 271 16.65 21.34 -0.16
C ARG A 271 17.07 22.00 1.15
N VAL A 272 16.16 22.64 1.89
CA VAL A 272 16.40 23.10 3.27
C VAL A 272 16.74 21.89 4.14
N ARG A 273 15.93 20.82 4.07
CA ARG A 273 16.17 19.58 4.83
C ARG A 273 17.48 18.86 4.47
N ARG A 274 17.94 18.97 3.21
CA ARG A 274 19.23 18.42 2.75
C ARG A 274 20.42 19.33 3.08
N GLY A 275 20.22 20.53 3.65
CA GLY A 275 21.28 21.51 3.89
C GLY A 275 21.82 22.20 2.61
N VAL A 276 21.13 22.05 1.47
CA VAL A 276 21.53 22.63 0.17
C VAL A 276 20.97 24.04 0.00
N PHE A 277 19.79 24.31 0.55
CA PHE A 277 19.20 25.64 0.66
C PHE A 277 19.44 26.14 2.08
N VAL A 278 20.21 27.22 2.24
CA VAL A 278 20.64 27.74 3.54
C VAL A 278 20.28 29.22 3.64
N TYR A 279 19.53 29.60 4.68
CA TYR A 279 19.19 31.00 4.92
C TYR A 279 20.44 31.84 5.24
N GLY A 280 20.51 33.06 4.69
CA GLY A 280 21.63 33.98 4.88
C GLY A 280 22.89 33.64 4.09
N LYS A 281 22.83 32.69 3.13
CA LYS A 281 23.94 32.35 2.23
C LYS A 281 23.45 32.14 0.81
N ASP A 282 24.11 32.76 -0.16
CA ASP A 282 23.92 32.33 -1.54
C ASP A 282 24.52 30.93 -1.71
N THR A 283 23.72 30.07 -2.32
CA THR A 283 23.95 28.64 -2.51
C THR A 283 23.52 28.22 -3.93
N GLY A 284 23.31 29.20 -4.83
CA GLY A 284 22.78 28.98 -6.17
C GLY A 284 21.32 28.50 -6.20
N GLN A 285 20.61 28.55 -5.06
CA GLN A 285 19.25 28.00 -4.92
C GLN A 285 18.13 29.00 -5.22
N ALA A 286 18.44 30.30 -5.30
CA ALA A 286 17.45 31.35 -5.55
C ALA A 286 16.57 31.10 -6.81
N PRO A 287 17.11 30.64 -7.96
CA PRO A 287 16.31 30.44 -9.18
C PRO A 287 15.09 29.52 -9.01
N LEU A 288 15.14 28.57 -8.07
CA LEU A 288 14.02 27.66 -7.77
C LEU A 288 12.77 28.43 -7.31
N LEU A 289 12.93 29.32 -6.33
CA LEU A 289 11.83 30.11 -5.78
C LEU A 289 11.60 31.41 -6.55
N GLN A 290 12.63 31.99 -7.17
CA GLN A 290 12.49 33.13 -8.08
C GLN A 290 11.59 32.81 -9.28
N SER A 291 11.64 31.58 -9.81
CA SER A 291 10.68 31.14 -10.84
C SER A 291 9.24 31.12 -10.32
N MET A 292 9.03 30.78 -9.04
CA MET A 292 7.71 30.82 -8.41
C MET A 292 7.26 32.28 -8.17
N CYS A 293 8.16 33.18 -7.79
CA CYS A 293 7.87 34.61 -7.71
C CYS A 293 7.40 35.17 -9.06
N LYS A 294 8.03 34.77 -10.18
CA LYS A 294 7.64 35.19 -11.53
C LYS A 294 6.23 34.71 -11.92
N ASP A 295 5.93 33.43 -11.74
CA ASP A 295 4.61 32.87 -12.09
C ASP A 295 3.45 33.46 -11.25
N TYR A 296 3.73 33.84 -10.00
CA TYR A 296 2.73 34.41 -9.07
C TYR A 296 2.77 35.94 -8.97
N ASN A 297 3.61 36.61 -9.78
CA ASN A 297 3.82 38.07 -9.79
C ASN A 297 4.19 38.67 -8.42
N TRP A 298 5.16 38.05 -7.74
CA TRP A 298 5.77 38.54 -6.49
C TRP A 298 7.17 39.13 -6.71
N PRO A 299 7.68 39.95 -5.79
CA PRO A 299 9.07 40.43 -5.82
C PRO A 299 10.07 39.26 -5.92
N GLU A 300 10.94 39.29 -6.92
CA GLU A 300 11.92 38.21 -7.16
C GLU A 300 12.88 38.01 -5.97
N VAL A 301 13.12 39.06 -5.18
CA VAL A 301 13.91 39.01 -3.93
C VAL A 301 13.33 38.03 -2.89
N TRP A 302 12.03 37.73 -2.91
CA TRP A 302 11.41 36.74 -2.01
C TRP A 302 11.88 35.31 -2.29
N GLY A 303 12.39 35.04 -3.49
CA GLY A 303 12.98 33.74 -3.84
C GLY A 303 14.44 33.57 -3.41
N ASP A 304 15.09 34.63 -2.90
CA ASP A 304 16.51 34.63 -2.57
C ASP A 304 16.75 34.28 -1.08
N PRO A 305 17.33 33.10 -0.77
CA PRO A 305 17.58 32.67 0.61
C PRO A 305 18.65 33.49 1.33
N ALA A 306 19.51 34.21 0.61
CA ALA A 306 20.51 35.10 1.21
C ALA A 306 19.88 36.40 1.72
N LYS A 307 18.76 36.83 1.11
CA LYS A 307 18.11 38.13 1.37
C LYS A 307 16.84 38.04 2.21
N VAL A 308 16.05 36.96 2.08
CA VAL A 308 14.73 36.85 2.75
C VAL A 308 14.67 35.62 3.65
N ILE A 309 14.51 35.87 4.96
CA ILE A 309 14.54 34.86 6.01
C ILE A 309 13.34 35.04 6.95
N PRO A 310 12.45 34.04 7.11
CA PRO A 310 12.27 32.85 6.26
C PRO A 310 11.44 33.15 5.01
N ILE A 311 11.21 32.15 4.15
CA ILE A 311 10.32 32.23 2.97
C ILE A 311 8.98 32.91 3.37
N PRO A 312 8.51 33.96 2.67
CA PRO A 312 7.30 34.68 3.03
C PRO A 312 6.05 33.78 3.12
N CYS A 313 5.20 34.02 4.11
CA CYS A 313 4.01 33.18 4.34
C CYS A 313 3.03 33.24 3.16
N GLU A 314 3.01 34.34 2.40
CA GLU A 314 2.20 34.48 1.18
C GLU A 314 2.61 33.52 0.05
N MET A 315 3.89 33.16 -0.04
CA MET A 315 4.36 32.11 -0.95
C MET A 315 3.83 30.73 -0.51
N VAL A 316 3.86 30.46 0.81
CA VAL A 316 3.27 29.25 1.43
C VAL A 316 1.74 29.23 1.28
N HIS A 317 1.11 30.40 1.07
CA HIS A 317 -0.32 30.54 0.78
C HIS A 317 -0.67 30.53 -0.71
N MET A 318 0.31 30.48 -1.61
CA MET A 318 0.15 30.53 -3.07
C MET A 318 -0.79 31.65 -3.53
N GLY A 319 -0.56 32.88 -3.04
CA GLY A 319 -1.26 34.08 -3.50
C GLY A 319 -2.65 34.28 -2.89
N CYS A 320 -2.92 33.65 -1.74
CA CYS A 320 -4.17 33.82 -1.02
C CYS A 320 -4.15 34.98 0.00
N GLY A 321 -3.20 35.91 -0.12
CA GLY A 321 -2.94 36.95 0.88
C GLY A 321 -2.12 36.47 2.07
N SER A 322 -1.79 37.39 2.98
CA SER A 322 -0.94 37.16 4.15
C SER A 322 -1.59 36.40 5.33
N SER A 323 -2.93 36.31 5.39
CA SER A 323 -3.65 35.64 6.50
C SER A 323 -3.65 34.12 6.35
N CYS A 324 -3.11 33.44 7.37
CA CYS A 324 -3.07 31.99 7.50
C CYS A 324 -4.48 31.38 7.60
N GLU A 325 -5.39 32.13 8.22
CA GLU A 325 -6.77 31.79 8.51
C GLU A 325 -7.61 31.85 7.22
N LYS A 326 -7.46 32.93 6.43
CA LYS A 326 -8.05 33.05 5.09
C LYS A 326 -7.50 31.98 4.15
N HIS A 327 -6.20 31.66 4.20
CA HIS A 327 -5.63 30.58 3.41
C HIS A 327 -6.22 29.21 3.78
N ALA A 328 -6.31 28.89 5.08
CA ALA A 328 -6.89 27.63 5.54
C ALA A 328 -8.36 27.44 5.11
N LEU A 329 -9.17 28.50 5.14
CA LEU A 329 -10.56 28.50 4.66
C LEU A 329 -10.64 28.38 3.13
N SER A 330 -9.78 29.08 2.39
CA SER A 330 -9.65 28.98 0.93
C SER A 330 -9.27 27.56 0.49
N ARG A 331 -8.32 26.93 1.20
CA ARG A 331 -7.95 25.52 1.02
C ARG A 331 -9.11 24.57 1.33
N PHE A 332 -9.83 24.80 2.43
CA PHE A 332 -11.03 24.03 2.75
C PHE A 332 -12.05 24.09 1.59
N ALA A 333 -12.41 25.29 1.11
CA ALA A 333 -13.40 25.46 0.05
C ALA A 333 -12.96 24.82 -1.28
N LYS A 334 -11.71 25.02 -1.70
CA LYS A 334 -11.14 24.41 -2.92
C LYS A 334 -11.12 22.89 -2.85
N THR A 335 -10.61 22.31 -1.75
CA THR A 335 -10.58 20.85 -1.55
C THR A 335 -11.98 20.27 -1.38
N PHE A 336 -12.93 20.97 -0.74
CA PHE A 336 -14.32 20.52 -0.61
C PHE A 336 -15.02 20.41 -1.97
N LYS A 337 -14.85 21.40 -2.86
CA LYS A 337 -15.37 21.34 -4.24
C LYS A 337 -14.80 20.13 -5.02
N PHE A 338 -13.50 19.91 -4.94
CA PHE A 338 -12.81 18.75 -5.55
C PHE A 338 -13.27 17.40 -4.98
N ALA A 339 -13.41 17.31 -3.65
CA ALA A 339 -13.84 16.11 -2.97
C ALA A 339 -15.31 15.77 -3.29
N CYS A 340 -16.20 16.76 -3.28
CA CYS A 340 -17.61 16.60 -3.68
C CYS A 340 -17.74 16.09 -5.12
N ALA A 341 -16.99 16.68 -6.07
CA ALA A 341 -16.98 16.24 -7.47
C ALA A 341 -16.52 14.77 -7.64
N THR A 342 -15.72 14.25 -6.71
CA THR A 342 -15.23 12.86 -6.73
C THR A 342 -16.16 11.89 -5.97
N TYR A 343 -16.66 12.30 -4.80
CA TYR A 343 -17.40 11.41 -3.89
C TYR A 343 -18.91 11.38 -4.12
N ILE A 344 -19.53 12.46 -4.62
CA ILE A 344 -20.97 12.48 -4.90
C ILE A 344 -21.34 11.48 -6.02
N PRO A 345 -20.68 11.48 -7.20
CA PRO A 345 -20.98 10.49 -8.25
C PRO A 345 -20.75 9.05 -7.79
N LEU A 346 -19.70 8.83 -6.98
CA LEU A 346 -19.35 7.50 -6.48
C LEU A 346 -20.42 6.95 -5.51
N GLN A 347 -20.95 7.77 -4.60
CA GLN A 347 -22.05 7.38 -3.72
C GLN A 347 -23.36 7.16 -4.49
N ILE A 348 -23.64 7.99 -5.50
CA ILE A 348 -24.81 7.83 -6.39
C ILE A 348 -24.73 6.49 -7.13
N VAL A 349 -23.63 6.20 -7.82
CA VAL A 349 -23.46 4.95 -8.60
C VAL A 349 -23.58 3.71 -7.72
N PHE A 350 -22.91 3.67 -6.56
CA PHE A 350 -23.00 2.50 -5.66
C PHE A 350 -24.36 2.33 -4.97
N ARG A 351 -25.20 3.36 -4.92
CA ARG A 351 -26.54 3.31 -4.31
C ARG A 351 -27.69 3.28 -5.32
N LEU A 352 -27.43 3.50 -6.61
CA LEU A 352 -28.44 3.70 -7.66
C LEU A 352 -29.59 2.68 -7.62
N ARG A 353 -29.27 1.38 -7.58
CA ARG A 353 -30.25 0.26 -7.50
C ARG A 353 -31.05 0.18 -6.17
N ARG A 354 -30.77 1.07 -5.21
CA ARG A 354 -31.43 1.17 -3.89
C ARG A 354 -32.01 2.55 -3.61
N MET A 355 -31.83 3.54 -4.48
CA MET A 355 -32.40 4.88 -4.33
C MET A 355 -33.85 4.92 -4.84
N LYS A 356 -34.79 4.38 -4.06
CA LYS A 356 -36.25 4.44 -4.33
C LYS A 356 -36.97 5.59 -3.59
N SER A 357 -36.25 6.58 -3.07
CA SER A 357 -36.82 7.64 -2.23
C SER A 357 -35.90 8.87 -2.15
N ALA A 358 -36.48 10.07 -2.13
CA ALA A 358 -35.76 11.32 -1.90
C ALA A 358 -34.98 11.31 -0.57
N THR A 359 -35.49 10.66 0.47
CA THR A 359 -34.81 10.51 1.77
C THR A 359 -33.58 9.61 1.66
N ALA A 360 -33.57 8.64 0.74
CA ALA A 360 -32.36 7.85 0.45
C ALA A 360 -31.30 8.68 -0.28
N LEU A 361 -31.71 9.54 -1.21
CA LEU A 361 -30.83 10.48 -1.91
C LEU A 361 -30.24 11.53 -0.95
N ARG A 362 -31.06 12.19 -0.12
CA ARG A 362 -30.59 13.17 0.90
C ARG A 362 -29.58 12.55 1.86
N ARG A 363 -29.78 11.29 2.29
CA ARG A 363 -28.78 10.54 3.09
C ARG A 363 -27.49 10.24 2.31
N ALA A 364 -27.59 9.86 1.03
CA ALA A 364 -26.41 9.61 0.20
C ALA A 364 -25.58 10.89 -0.06
N LEU A 365 -26.25 12.02 -0.31
CA LEU A 365 -25.61 13.33 -0.44
C LEU A 365 -25.00 13.80 0.89
N SER A 366 -25.68 13.60 2.02
CA SER A 366 -25.14 13.88 3.36
C SER A 366 -23.90 13.03 3.68
N ASP A 367 -23.92 11.72 3.40
CA ASP A 367 -22.76 10.84 3.53
C ASP A 367 -21.58 11.30 2.63
N ALA A 368 -21.87 11.78 1.41
CA ALA A 368 -20.86 12.30 0.49
C ALA A 368 -20.29 13.65 0.93
N ALA A 369 -21.14 14.56 1.40
CA ALA A 369 -20.75 15.87 1.91
C ALA A 369 -19.90 15.74 3.19
N GLN A 370 -20.27 14.86 4.12
CA GLN A 370 -19.46 14.56 5.31
C GLN A 370 -18.11 13.94 4.95
N SER A 371 -18.09 13.02 3.97
CA SER A 371 -16.84 12.46 3.42
C SER A 371 -15.95 13.53 2.77
N SER A 372 -16.55 14.56 2.17
CA SER A 372 -15.86 15.66 1.50
C SER A 372 -15.36 16.71 2.49
N ALA A 373 -16.14 17.01 3.53
CA ALA A 373 -15.75 17.85 4.65
C ALA A 373 -14.57 17.25 5.43
N PHE A 374 -14.56 15.94 5.65
CA PHE A 374 -13.40 15.22 6.21
C PHE A 374 -12.12 15.49 5.39
N LEU A 375 -12.14 15.31 4.07
CA LEU A 375 -10.94 15.52 3.23
C LEU A 375 -10.56 17.01 3.13
N ALA A 376 -11.54 17.92 3.09
CA ALA A 376 -11.31 19.35 3.12
C ALA A 376 -10.70 19.82 4.45
N SER A 377 -11.18 19.31 5.58
CA SER A 377 -10.59 19.53 6.90
C SER A 377 -9.19 18.91 7.01
N PHE A 378 -8.93 17.75 6.40
CA PHE A 378 -7.59 17.16 6.37
C PHE A 378 -6.57 18.10 5.73
N VAL A 379 -6.88 18.61 4.52
CA VAL A 379 -5.99 19.54 3.81
C VAL A 379 -5.91 20.88 4.53
N SER A 380 -7.04 21.43 4.98
CA SER A 380 -7.09 22.70 5.72
C SER A 380 -6.26 22.66 7.01
N LEU A 381 -6.39 21.59 7.83
CA LEU A 381 -5.59 21.39 9.05
C LEU A 381 -4.10 21.13 8.74
N PHE A 382 -3.76 20.55 7.58
CA PHE A 382 -2.37 20.43 7.16
C PHE A 382 -1.74 21.82 6.94
N TYR A 383 -2.32 22.63 6.04
CA TYR A 383 -1.83 23.97 5.75
C TYR A 383 -1.85 24.87 6.99
N TYR A 384 -2.94 24.84 7.77
CA TYR A 384 -3.03 25.61 9.01
C TYR A 384 -2.02 25.15 10.05
N GLY A 385 -1.74 23.84 10.18
CA GLY A 385 -0.72 23.32 11.10
C GLY A 385 0.71 23.73 10.72
N VAL A 386 1.02 23.76 9.42
CA VAL A 386 2.29 24.32 8.92
C VAL A 386 2.40 25.80 9.33
N CYS A 387 1.39 26.62 9.06
CA CYS A 387 1.42 28.04 9.40
C CYS A 387 1.43 28.28 10.92
N LEU A 388 0.62 27.54 11.69
CA LEU A 388 0.53 27.65 13.15
C LEU A 388 1.89 27.42 13.81
N ALA A 389 2.59 26.34 13.43
CA ALA A 389 3.94 26.07 13.91
C ALA A 389 4.94 27.14 13.45
N ARG A 390 4.83 27.62 12.21
CA ARG A 390 5.83 28.48 11.58
C ARG A 390 5.76 29.97 11.97
N THR A 391 4.56 30.53 12.18
CA THR A 391 4.37 31.99 12.30
C THR A 391 3.51 32.44 13.48
N ARG A 392 2.79 31.54 14.17
CA ARG A 392 1.83 31.91 15.23
C ARG A 392 2.18 31.38 16.61
N LEU A 393 2.50 30.09 16.71
CA LEU A 393 2.66 29.35 17.97
C LEU A 393 4.11 28.92 18.21
N GLY A 394 4.81 28.39 17.20
CA GLY A 394 6.21 27.98 17.36
C GLY A 394 7.12 29.12 17.83
N PRO A 395 7.11 30.31 17.18
CA PRO A 395 7.87 31.48 17.63
C PRO A 395 7.41 32.09 18.97
N LYS A 396 6.34 31.58 19.60
CA LYS A 396 5.89 31.97 20.95
C LYS A 396 6.20 30.93 22.03
N ILE A 397 6.51 29.69 21.63
CA ILE A 397 6.92 28.60 22.54
C ILE A 397 8.44 28.41 22.51
N PHE A 398 9.09 28.72 21.39
CA PHE A 398 10.52 28.53 21.18
C PHE A 398 11.17 29.81 20.68
N ASP A 399 12.18 30.29 21.41
CA ASP A 399 13.02 31.41 20.98
C ASP A 399 13.74 31.08 19.67
N ALA A 400 13.94 32.11 18.83
CA ALA A 400 14.67 31.99 17.56
C ALA A 400 16.13 31.52 17.72
N LYS A 401 16.71 31.65 18.92
CA LYS A 401 18.02 31.10 19.31
C LYS A 401 18.00 29.56 19.46
N THR A 402 16.86 29.01 19.90
CA THR A 402 16.67 27.58 20.21
C THR A 402 16.11 26.82 19.02
N VAL A 403 15.17 27.42 18.27
CA VAL A 403 14.61 26.85 17.04
C VAL A 403 14.63 27.89 15.93
N THR A 404 15.66 27.81 15.09
CA THR A 404 15.88 28.79 14.01
C THR A 404 14.80 28.67 12.91
N PRO A 405 14.61 29.70 12.06
CA PRO A 405 13.71 29.62 10.92
C PRO A 405 14.08 28.49 9.93
N MET A 406 15.38 28.12 9.85
CA MET A 406 15.84 26.96 9.09
C MET A 406 15.39 25.63 9.71
N MET A 407 15.32 25.52 11.04
CA MET A 407 14.80 24.33 11.72
C MET A 407 13.29 24.16 11.48
N TRP A 408 12.53 25.26 11.43
CA TRP A 408 11.12 25.22 11.04
C TRP A 408 10.93 24.65 9.63
N ASP A 409 11.61 25.23 8.63
CA ASP A 409 11.43 24.84 7.22
C ASP A 409 12.18 23.57 6.80
N SER A 410 13.18 23.11 7.55
CA SER A 410 13.80 21.77 7.35
C SER A 410 12.87 20.62 7.74
N GLY A 411 11.77 20.92 8.44
CA GLY A 411 10.63 20.02 8.53
C GLY A 411 9.80 20.07 9.81
N LEU A 412 10.11 20.90 10.82
CA LEU A 412 9.24 21.01 12.00
C LEU A 412 7.86 21.59 11.63
N CYS A 413 7.78 22.53 10.68
CA CYS A 413 6.50 23.06 10.21
C CYS A 413 5.68 22.00 9.44
N VAL A 414 6.33 21.23 8.55
CA VAL A 414 5.72 20.09 7.82
C VAL A 414 5.29 19.00 8.81
N GLY A 415 6.09 18.72 9.84
CA GLY A 415 5.78 17.76 10.90
C GLY A 415 4.53 18.15 11.70
N ALA A 416 4.40 19.42 12.08
CA ALA A 416 3.19 19.93 12.73
C ALA A 416 1.95 19.80 11.82
N GLY A 417 2.07 20.14 10.53
CA GLY A 417 1.01 19.91 9.53
C GLY A 417 0.62 18.42 9.44
N CYS A 418 1.59 17.51 9.42
CA CYS A 418 1.38 16.06 9.41
C CYS A 418 0.65 15.57 10.67
N LEU A 419 1.01 16.07 11.85
CA LEU A 419 0.39 15.69 13.12
C LEU A 419 -1.04 16.25 13.27
N MET A 420 -1.30 17.45 12.75
CA MET A 420 -2.61 18.10 12.83
C MET A 420 -3.62 17.56 11.81
N CYS A 421 -3.20 17.30 10.56
CA CYS A 421 -4.11 16.94 9.47
C CYS A 421 -4.93 15.67 9.74
N GLY A 422 -4.35 14.72 10.49
CA GLY A 422 -4.96 13.45 10.85
C GLY A 422 -6.24 13.57 11.69
N TRP A 423 -6.36 14.60 12.52
CA TRP A 423 -7.51 14.76 13.45
C TRP A 423 -8.81 15.14 12.75
N SER A 424 -8.76 15.52 11.47
CA SER A 424 -9.95 15.72 10.61
C SER A 424 -10.90 14.52 10.60
N ILE A 425 -10.42 13.31 10.87
CA ILE A 425 -11.24 12.09 10.97
C ILE A 425 -12.35 12.16 12.02
N LEU A 426 -12.28 13.10 12.97
CA LEU A 426 -13.38 13.37 13.90
C LEU A 426 -14.64 13.89 13.18
N VAL A 427 -14.51 14.53 12.01
CA VAL A 427 -15.64 14.91 11.13
C VAL A 427 -16.38 13.68 10.58
N GLU A 428 -15.75 12.52 10.51
CA GLU A 428 -16.29 11.29 9.92
C GLU A 428 -17.05 10.42 10.95
N LYS A 429 -18.03 9.62 10.51
CA LYS A 429 -18.81 8.70 11.36
C LYS A 429 -17.92 7.58 11.90
N THR A 430 -18.02 7.24 13.19
CA THR A 430 -17.15 6.26 13.90
C THR A 430 -16.90 4.96 13.12
N ARG A 431 -17.95 4.37 12.52
CA ARG A 431 -17.83 3.16 11.69
C ARG A 431 -16.91 3.34 10.49
N LYS A 432 -16.92 4.50 9.82
CA LYS A 432 -16.04 4.83 8.70
C LYS A 432 -14.66 5.32 9.17
N ARG A 433 -14.54 5.91 10.38
CA ARG A 433 -13.23 6.17 11.01
C ARG A 433 -12.39 4.89 11.09
N GLN A 434 -12.98 3.81 11.59
CA GLN A 434 -12.37 2.48 11.65
C GLN A 434 -11.89 1.99 10.27
N GLU A 435 -12.74 2.07 9.23
CA GLU A 435 -12.37 1.61 7.88
C GLU A 435 -11.20 2.43 7.29
N LEU A 436 -11.14 3.74 7.59
CA LEU A 436 -10.04 4.62 7.19
C LEU A 436 -8.75 4.32 7.96
N ALA A 437 -8.81 4.14 9.27
CA ALA A 437 -7.67 3.75 10.10
C ALA A 437 -7.03 2.45 9.59
N LEU A 438 -7.86 1.43 9.34
CA LEU A 438 -7.42 0.13 8.81
C LEU A 438 -6.96 0.16 7.35
N PHE A 439 -7.24 1.24 6.61
CA PHE A 439 -6.75 1.48 5.25
C PHE A 439 -5.41 2.22 5.23
N VAL A 440 -5.19 3.18 6.13
CA VAL A 440 -3.96 4.01 6.17
C VAL A 440 -2.85 3.35 7.00
N ALA A 441 -3.17 2.71 8.13
CA ALA A 441 -2.18 2.04 8.99
C ALA A 441 -1.21 1.08 8.26
N PRO A 442 -1.64 0.16 7.38
CA PRO A 442 -0.71 -0.71 6.65
C PRO A 442 0.14 0.05 5.63
N ARG A 443 -0.33 1.20 5.12
CA ARG A 443 0.46 2.08 4.23
C ARG A 443 1.54 2.83 4.99
N ALA A 444 1.22 3.32 6.19
CA ALA A 444 2.17 3.96 7.11
C ALA A 444 3.25 2.96 7.58
N ALA A 445 2.86 1.75 7.98
CA ALA A 445 3.81 0.69 8.31
C ALA A 445 4.75 0.39 7.12
N ALA A 446 4.23 0.40 5.89
CA ALA A 446 5.00 0.21 4.67
C ALA A 446 5.80 1.44 4.17
N THR A 447 5.83 2.57 4.87
CA THR A 447 6.84 3.64 4.66
C THR A 447 7.93 3.64 5.73
N VAL A 448 7.64 3.13 6.93
CA VAL A 448 8.63 2.94 8.01
C VAL A 448 9.49 1.70 7.76
N LEU A 449 8.86 0.58 7.40
CA LEU A 449 9.56 -0.69 7.13
C LEU A 449 10.38 -0.61 5.82
N PRO A 450 11.56 -1.25 5.77
CA PRO A 450 12.39 -1.26 4.56
C PRO A 450 11.71 -2.05 3.43
N ARG A 451 11.26 -1.34 2.40
CA ARG A 451 10.76 -1.91 1.13
C ARG A 451 11.85 -2.45 0.21
N LEU A 452 13.12 -2.23 0.55
CA LEU A 452 14.25 -2.34 -0.36
C LEU A 452 15.03 -3.63 -0.08
N TYR A 453 14.99 -4.54 -1.06
CA TYR A 453 16.05 -5.51 -1.30
C TYR A 453 16.63 -5.19 -2.67
N ASP A 454 17.94 -4.95 -2.72
CA ASP A 454 18.61 -4.61 -3.96
C ASP A 454 18.59 -5.82 -4.90
N LYS A 455 17.80 -5.67 -5.97
CA LYS A 455 17.83 -6.59 -7.10
C LYS A 455 19.15 -6.39 -7.84
N LYS A 456 20.23 -7.01 -7.34
CA LYS A 456 21.51 -7.08 -8.05
C LYS A 456 21.26 -7.59 -9.47
N VAL A 457 21.44 -6.71 -10.45
CA VAL A 457 21.24 -7.03 -11.86
C VAL A 457 22.42 -7.87 -12.30
N CYS A 458 22.16 -9.12 -12.69
CA CYS A 458 23.17 -9.93 -13.36
C CYS A 458 23.41 -9.34 -14.76
N ILE A 459 24.43 -8.50 -14.90
CA ILE A 459 25.01 -8.21 -16.20
C ILE A 459 25.76 -9.48 -16.60
N GLY A 460 25.20 -10.24 -17.55
CA GLY A 460 25.91 -11.34 -18.17
C GLY A 460 27.08 -10.81 -19.01
N PRO A 461 28.16 -11.59 -19.18
CA PRO A 461 29.29 -11.16 -20.00
C PRO A 461 28.81 -10.88 -21.43
N SER A 462 29.03 -9.65 -21.91
CA SER A 462 28.87 -9.32 -23.32
C SER A 462 29.87 -10.13 -24.14
N HIS A 463 29.40 -10.91 -25.10
CA HIS A 463 30.29 -11.54 -26.08
C HIS A 463 31.13 -10.45 -26.76
N PRO A 464 32.48 -10.56 -26.77
CA PRO A 464 33.29 -9.70 -27.62
C PRO A 464 33.00 -10.06 -29.08
N LEU A 465 32.59 -9.07 -29.86
CA LEU A 465 32.51 -9.20 -31.32
C LEU A 465 33.93 -9.30 -31.87
N SER A 466 34.23 -10.41 -32.54
CA SER A 466 35.51 -10.59 -33.23
C SER A 466 35.64 -9.60 -34.39
N THR A 467 36.62 -8.71 -34.32
CA THR A 467 37.11 -7.94 -35.48
C THR A 467 38.45 -8.49 -35.95
N THR A 468 38.60 -8.68 -37.26
CA THR A 468 39.71 -9.41 -37.88
C THR A 468 40.64 -8.48 -38.67
N GLY A 469 41.93 -8.50 -38.33
CA GLY A 469 42.99 -7.77 -39.05
C GLY A 469 43.09 -6.27 -38.71
N LEU A 470 44.20 -5.58 -38.94
CA LEU A 470 45.52 -5.99 -39.46
C LEU A 470 46.67 -5.51 -38.54
N HIS A 471 47.86 -6.07 -38.72
CA HIS A 471 49.13 -5.66 -38.08
C HIS A 471 50.00 -4.86 -39.08
N PRO A 472 50.99 -4.05 -38.64
CA PRO A 472 52.27 -4.58 -38.13
C PRO A 472 52.82 -3.91 -36.84
N HIS A 473 54.04 -4.32 -36.47
CA HIS A 473 54.87 -3.94 -35.30
C HIS A 473 55.91 -2.84 -35.69
N PRO A 474 56.94 -2.47 -34.89
CA PRO A 474 57.28 -2.85 -33.49
C PRO A 474 57.66 -1.69 -32.54
N LEU A 475 57.73 -1.99 -31.22
CA LEU A 475 58.98 -1.89 -30.43
C LEU A 475 58.82 -2.51 -29.02
N HIS A 476 59.94 -2.94 -28.44
CA HIS A 476 60.15 -3.70 -27.19
C HIS A 476 61.52 -3.26 -26.61
N PRO A 477 62.01 -3.75 -25.45
CA PRO A 477 61.35 -4.48 -24.36
C PRO A 477 61.44 -3.61 -23.05
N LEU A 478 61.55 -4.01 -21.78
CA LEU A 478 61.69 -5.28 -21.00
C LEU A 478 60.92 -5.14 -19.67
N LEU A 479 60.26 -6.21 -19.21
CA LEU A 479 60.61 -6.90 -17.95
C LEU A 479 59.72 -8.14 -17.74
N ASN A 480 60.31 -9.20 -17.17
CA ASN A 480 59.73 -10.52 -16.98
C ASN A 480 59.96 -10.96 -15.54
N VAL A 481 59.05 -11.72 -14.91
CA VAL A 481 59.38 -12.85 -14.02
C VAL A 481 58.11 -13.62 -13.56
N SER A 482 58.26 -14.95 -13.48
CA SER A 482 57.39 -15.95 -12.82
C SER A 482 55.89 -16.03 -13.18
N LYS A 483 55.55 -17.09 -13.92
CA LYS A 483 54.25 -17.79 -13.81
C LYS A 483 54.18 -18.54 -12.47
N LEU A 484 53.00 -18.70 -11.86
CA LEU A 484 52.69 -19.91 -11.07
C LEU A 484 51.18 -20.19 -10.97
N ALA A 485 50.82 -21.47 -10.78
CA ALA A 485 49.51 -22.00 -10.36
C ALA A 485 48.23 -21.49 -11.08
N CYS A 486 47.82 -22.18 -12.15
CA CYS A 486 46.42 -22.22 -12.55
C CYS A 486 45.62 -23.02 -11.49
N GLY A 487 44.67 -22.39 -10.80
CA GLY A 487 44.04 -22.96 -9.59
C GLY A 487 42.53 -22.71 -9.48
N ARG A 488 41.74 -23.50 -10.23
CA ARG A 488 40.30 -23.84 -10.00
C ARG A 488 39.49 -22.87 -9.09
N PHE A 489 39.04 -21.75 -9.64
CA PHE A 489 37.99 -20.92 -9.02
C PHE A 489 36.74 -20.86 -9.90
N GLN A 490 35.71 -21.61 -9.51
CA GLN A 490 34.44 -21.72 -10.22
C GLN A 490 33.27 -21.71 -9.21
N ASN A 491 32.16 -21.06 -9.56
CA ASN A 491 30.85 -21.10 -8.88
C ASN A 491 30.61 -20.36 -7.54
N ASN A 492 31.46 -19.43 -7.07
CA ASN A 492 31.17 -18.69 -5.82
C ASN A 492 30.23 -17.47 -5.96
N HIS A 493 30.13 -16.80 -7.12
CA HIS A 493 29.37 -15.55 -7.26
C HIS A 493 27.83 -15.71 -7.37
N GLU A 494 27.33 -16.83 -7.91
CA GLU A 494 25.88 -17.12 -7.92
C GLU A 494 25.33 -17.43 -6.52
N VAL A 495 26.14 -18.04 -5.65
CA VAL A 495 25.70 -18.49 -4.33
C VAL A 495 25.37 -17.29 -3.42
N LEU A 496 26.31 -16.34 -3.28
CA LEU A 496 26.10 -15.15 -2.44
C LEU A 496 24.91 -14.29 -2.90
N THR A 497 24.65 -14.21 -4.20
CA THR A 497 23.55 -13.40 -4.75
C THR A 497 22.18 -14.04 -4.52
N ARG A 498 22.05 -15.38 -4.62
CA ARG A 498 20.81 -16.09 -4.25
C ARG A 498 20.53 -16.06 -2.74
N VAL A 499 21.55 -16.18 -1.90
CA VAL A 499 21.40 -16.19 -0.42
C VAL A 499 20.76 -14.89 0.09
N GLY A 500 21.24 -13.72 -0.38
CA GLY A 500 20.74 -12.42 0.07
C GLY A 500 19.24 -12.22 -0.19
N VAL A 501 18.76 -12.55 -1.39
CA VAL A 501 17.33 -12.42 -1.74
C VAL A 501 16.46 -13.44 -0.98
N SER A 502 16.98 -14.65 -0.78
CA SER A 502 16.27 -15.75 -0.11
C SER A 502 15.98 -15.47 1.37
N GLN A 503 16.97 -14.96 2.11
CA GLN A 503 16.85 -14.73 3.56
C GLN A 503 15.69 -13.79 3.92
N TYR A 504 15.51 -12.72 3.14
CA TYR A 504 14.43 -11.76 3.37
C TYR A 504 13.05 -12.28 2.93
N GLN A 505 12.96 -12.99 1.79
CA GLN A 505 11.72 -13.65 1.37
C GLN A 505 11.24 -14.70 2.38
N TYR A 506 12.16 -15.40 3.06
CA TYR A 506 11.81 -16.30 4.17
C TYR A 506 11.15 -15.54 5.33
N ARG A 507 11.72 -14.40 5.76
CA ARG A 507 11.14 -13.56 6.84
C ARG A 507 9.76 -13.03 6.47
N GLU A 508 9.58 -12.55 5.23
CA GLU A 508 8.28 -12.11 4.72
C GLU A 508 7.25 -13.27 4.71
N ARG A 509 7.66 -14.44 4.25
CA ARG A 509 6.82 -15.65 4.18
C ARG A 509 6.35 -16.12 5.55
N VAL A 510 7.23 -16.12 6.56
CA VAL A 510 6.86 -16.43 7.95
C VAL A 510 5.84 -15.42 8.46
N ALA A 511 6.11 -14.11 8.30
CA ALA A 511 5.20 -13.06 8.75
C ALA A 511 3.81 -13.15 8.11
N PHE A 512 3.74 -13.44 6.80
CA PHE A 512 2.47 -13.67 6.10
C PHE A 512 1.73 -14.90 6.63
N ALA A 513 2.42 -16.05 6.74
CA ALA A 513 1.80 -17.32 7.15
C ALA A 513 1.29 -17.30 8.60
N VAL A 514 2.05 -16.72 9.54
CA VAL A 514 1.63 -16.51 10.93
C VAL A 514 0.42 -15.57 10.99
N SER A 515 0.47 -14.43 10.29
CA SER A 515 -0.64 -13.46 10.29
C SER A 515 -1.92 -14.03 9.69
N ALA A 516 -1.82 -14.84 8.64
CA ALA A 516 -2.95 -15.54 8.04
C ALA A 516 -3.57 -16.58 8.99
N ALA A 517 -2.74 -17.35 9.70
CA ALA A 517 -3.21 -18.30 10.72
C ALA A 517 -3.94 -17.59 11.87
N ILE A 518 -3.36 -16.52 12.43
CA ILE A 518 -3.97 -15.69 13.48
C ILE A 518 -5.33 -15.16 13.02
N LEU A 519 -5.41 -14.56 11.83
CA LEU A 519 -6.63 -13.96 11.30
C LEU A 519 -7.75 -14.99 11.06
N ILE A 520 -7.44 -16.15 10.49
CA ILE A 520 -8.44 -17.19 10.21
C ILE A 520 -8.91 -17.87 11.51
N THR A 521 -8.04 -18.03 12.51
CA THR A 521 -8.44 -18.47 13.86
C THR A 521 -9.39 -17.46 14.50
N PHE A 522 -9.07 -16.16 14.50
CA PHE A 522 -10.00 -15.13 14.98
C PHE A 522 -11.33 -15.11 14.20
N LEU A 523 -11.31 -15.26 12.87
CA LEU A 523 -12.53 -15.30 12.05
C LEU A 523 -13.44 -16.51 12.34
N ARG A 524 -12.88 -17.60 12.89
CA ARG A 524 -13.63 -18.80 13.29
C ARG A 524 -14.17 -18.68 14.72
N GLU A 525 -13.32 -18.31 15.67
CA GLU A 525 -13.69 -18.31 17.10
C GLU A 525 -14.36 -17.02 17.56
N ARG A 526 -13.92 -15.87 17.05
CA ARG A 526 -14.36 -14.52 17.50
C ARG A 526 -14.40 -13.55 16.31
N PRO A 527 -15.29 -13.76 15.31
CA PRO A 527 -15.31 -12.96 14.07
C PRO A 527 -15.50 -11.46 14.28
N SER A 528 -16.02 -11.03 15.44
CA SER A 528 -16.10 -9.62 15.84
C SER A 528 -14.75 -8.95 16.11
N MET A 529 -13.68 -9.71 16.38
CA MET A 529 -12.33 -9.17 16.61
C MET A 529 -11.64 -8.77 15.30
N VAL A 530 -11.97 -9.41 14.17
CA VAL A 530 -11.47 -8.98 12.85
C VAL A 530 -12.38 -7.89 12.32
N ARG A 531 -12.00 -6.64 12.57
CA ARG A 531 -12.82 -5.45 12.27
C ARG A 531 -12.88 -5.10 10.78
N GLY A 532 -13.75 -4.14 10.45
CA GLY A 532 -13.86 -3.50 9.13
C GLY A 532 -14.66 -4.26 8.05
N VAL A 533 -14.53 -3.83 6.79
CA VAL A 533 -15.05 -4.51 5.59
C VAL A 533 -14.37 -5.87 5.43
N PHE A 534 -13.06 -5.94 5.64
CA PHE A 534 -12.27 -7.17 5.51
C PHE A 534 -12.84 -8.32 6.35
N GLY A 535 -13.00 -8.15 7.66
CA GLY A 535 -13.53 -9.21 8.51
C GLY A 535 -14.95 -9.63 8.16
N ARG A 536 -15.81 -8.68 7.78
CA ARG A 536 -17.18 -8.96 7.31
C ARG A 536 -17.20 -9.77 6.02
N ILE A 537 -16.33 -9.47 5.05
CA ILE A 537 -16.21 -10.26 3.82
C ILE A 537 -15.61 -11.64 4.13
N THR A 538 -14.47 -11.72 4.80
CA THR A 538 -13.79 -13.01 5.03
C THR A 538 -14.58 -13.94 5.95
N SER A 539 -15.32 -13.42 6.94
CA SER A 539 -16.27 -14.21 7.74
C SER A 539 -17.46 -14.71 6.92
N SER A 540 -17.90 -13.97 5.90
CA SER A 540 -18.91 -14.42 4.94
C SER A 540 -18.37 -15.44 3.94
N VAL A 541 -17.08 -15.37 3.58
CA VAL A 541 -16.41 -16.38 2.74
C VAL A 541 -16.31 -17.73 3.45
N LEU A 542 -15.98 -17.71 4.76
CA LEU A 542 -15.83 -18.90 5.60
C LEU A 542 -17.16 -19.58 6.04
N LYS A 543 -18.32 -19.15 5.50
CA LYS A 543 -19.68 -19.63 5.83
C LYS A 543 -20.50 -20.06 4.60
#